data_AF-A0A2U1M5Y7-F1
#
_entry.id   AF-A0A2U1M5Y7-F1
#
_cell.length_a   1.000
_cell.length_b   1.000
_cell.length_c   1.000
_cell.angle_alpha   90.00
_cell.angle_beta   90.00
_cell.angle_gamma   90.00
#
_symmetry.space_group_name_H-M   'P 1'
#
loop_
_entity.id
_entity.type
_entity.pdbx_description
1 polymer ?
#
loop_
_entity_poly.entity_id
_entity_poly.type
_entity_poly.pdbx_seq_one_letter_code
_entity_poly.pdbx_strand_id
1 'polypeptide(L)'
;MSNVSWGWKKVLQIRDIVRPFFWDSIGNGHKTSFWFDNWSEFSPLKSHFSVRSITREGFDLRESVVDIVNSGSWNFPNTWLDLFPVLNLLDIPIFSNREDQVLWRKSYCRIISFRMT
;
A
#
# COMPACT_ATOMS: atom_id res chain seq x y z
N MET A 1 -7.52 2.51 -30.34
CA MET A 1 -8.22 2.14 -29.09
C MET A 1 -8.04 0.64 -28.90
N SER A 2 -7.22 0.22 -27.93
CA SER A 2 -6.86 -1.19 -27.74
C SER A 2 -8.08 -1.98 -27.26
N ASN A 3 -8.49 -2.98 -28.05
CA ASN A 3 -9.57 -3.88 -27.70
C ASN A 3 -9.05 -4.85 -26.62
N VAL A 4 -9.10 -4.42 -25.37
CA VAL A 4 -8.77 -5.25 -24.21
C VAL A 4 -9.60 -6.51 -24.30
N SER A 5 -8.93 -7.67 -24.44
CA SER A 5 -9.62 -8.94 -24.64
C SER A 5 -10.67 -9.15 -23.56
N TRP A 6 -11.79 -9.78 -23.91
CA TRP A 6 -12.91 -9.99 -22.99
C TRP A 6 -12.47 -10.71 -21.70
N GLY A 7 -11.42 -11.54 -21.78
CA GLY A 7 -10.79 -12.18 -20.63
C GLY A 7 -10.14 -11.20 -19.65
N TRP A 8 -9.41 -10.18 -20.12
CA TRP A 8 -8.81 -9.16 -19.24
C TRP A 8 -9.86 -8.35 -18.49
N LYS A 9 -11.01 -8.06 -19.12
CA LYS A 9 -12.14 -7.42 -18.42
C LYS A 9 -12.63 -8.28 -17.24
N LYS A 10 -12.71 -9.60 -17.43
CA LYS A 10 -13.09 -10.54 -16.36
C LYS A 10 -12.06 -10.61 -15.24
N VAL A 11 -10.77 -10.63 -15.56
CA VAL A 11 -9.69 -10.57 -14.55
C VAL A 11 -9.75 -9.26 -13.75
N LEU A 12 -10.00 -8.13 -14.40
CA LEU A 12 -10.14 -6.85 -13.71
C LEU A 12 -11.40 -6.79 -12.82
N GLN A 13 -12.48 -7.46 -13.21
CA GLN A 13 -13.71 -7.53 -12.41
C GLN A 13 -13.51 -8.22 -11.05
N ILE A 14 -12.58 -9.18 -10.94
CA ILE A 14 -12.29 -9.87 -9.67
C ILE A 14 -11.22 -9.16 -8.84
N ARG A 15 -10.60 -8.10 -9.35
CA ARG A 15 -9.47 -7.43 -8.70
C ARG A 15 -9.80 -7.05 -7.26
N ASP A 16 -10.95 -6.44 -7.02
CA ASP A 16 -11.30 -5.95 -5.68
C ASP A 16 -11.65 -7.11 -4.71
N ILE A 17 -12.00 -8.29 -5.24
CA ILE A 17 -12.19 -9.52 -4.46
C ILE A 17 -10.84 -10.13 -4.08
N VAL A 18 -9.86 -10.12 -4.99
CA VAL A 18 -8.56 -10.76 -4.76
C VAL A 18 -7.59 -9.83 -4.03
N ARG A 19 -7.73 -8.50 -4.16
CA ARG A 19 -6.83 -7.51 -3.57
C ARG A 19 -6.56 -7.70 -2.07
N PRO A 20 -7.55 -7.98 -1.20
CA PRO A 20 -7.31 -8.21 0.23
C PRO A 20 -6.40 -9.41 0.54
N PHE A 21 -6.24 -10.34 -0.41
CA PHE A 21 -5.36 -11.49 -0.27
C PHE A 21 -3.91 -11.17 -0.64
N PHE A 22 -3.64 -10.08 -1.37
CA PHE A 22 -2.30 -9.60 -1.58
C PHE A 22 -1.88 -8.72 -0.41
N TRP A 23 -0.72 -9.05 0.16
CA TRP A 23 -0.14 -8.34 1.29
C TRP A 23 1.32 -8.01 1.01
N ASP A 24 1.71 -6.77 1.23
CA ASP A 24 3.07 -6.30 1.02
C ASP A 24 3.83 -6.33 2.35
N SER A 25 4.76 -7.28 2.46
CA SER A 25 5.70 -7.31 3.57
C SER A 25 6.83 -6.34 3.29
N ILE A 26 6.89 -5.28 4.08
CA ILE A 26 7.92 -4.25 3.96
C ILE A 26 9.29 -4.83 4.32
N GLY A 27 10.21 -4.73 3.37
CA GLY A 27 11.64 -4.99 3.52
C GLY A 27 12.40 -3.67 3.55
N ASN A 28 12.84 -3.19 2.39
CA ASN A 28 13.54 -1.91 2.23
C ASN A 28 12.60 -0.73 1.91
N GLY A 29 11.32 -1.02 1.66
CA GLY A 29 10.24 -0.05 1.50
C GLY A 29 10.19 0.66 0.15
N HIS A 30 11.07 0.32 -0.80
CA HIS A 30 11.19 1.00 -2.10
C HIS A 30 10.17 0.54 -3.14
N LYS A 31 9.65 -0.69 -3.04
CA LYS A 31 8.71 -1.25 -4.04
C LYS A 31 7.26 -1.12 -3.59
N THR A 32 7.02 -1.12 -2.28
CA THR A 32 5.67 -0.96 -1.73
C THR A 32 5.21 0.49 -1.79
N SER A 33 4.11 0.75 -2.49
CA SER A 33 3.44 2.04 -2.53
C SER A 33 2.80 2.37 -1.19
N PHE A 34 3.05 3.58 -0.67
CA PHE A 34 2.38 4.03 0.55
C PHE A 34 0.85 4.09 0.38
N TRP A 35 0.39 4.53 -0.79
CA TRP A 35 -1.01 4.83 -1.04
C TRP A 35 -1.84 3.61 -1.45
N PHE A 36 -1.29 2.73 -2.31
CA PHE A 36 -2.09 1.75 -3.03
C PHE A 36 -1.91 0.31 -2.54
N ASP A 37 -0.81 0.00 -1.86
CA ASP A 37 -0.45 -1.37 -1.51
C ASP A 37 -0.93 -1.75 -0.10
N ASN A 38 -1.11 -3.06 0.11
CA ASN A 38 -1.69 -3.60 1.35
C ASN A 38 -0.59 -4.01 2.32
N TRP A 39 0.04 -3.03 2.96
CA TRP A 39 1.15 -3.25 3.90
C TRP A 39 0.78 -2.99 5.38
N SER A 40 -0.41 -2.45 5.63
CA SER A 40 -0.97 -2.20 6.97
C SER A 40 -2.41 -2.71 7.04
N GLU A 41 -2.91 -3.00 8.25
CA GLU A 41 -4.32 -3.41 8.45
C GLU A 41 -5.32 -2.32 8.02
N PHE A 42 -4.85 -1.07 7.94
CA PHE A 42 -5.62 0.08 7.47
C PHE A 42 -5.32 0.46 6.02
N SER A 43 -4.52 -0.35 5.32
CA SER A 43 -4.27 -0.20 3.89
C SER A 43 -5.38 -0.83 3.05
N PRO A 44 -5.60 -0.35 1.80
CA PRO A 44 -4.85 0.70 1.13
C PRO A 44 -5.32 2.10 1.56
N LEU A 45 -4.36 2.98 1.85
CA LEU A 45 -4.63 4.34 2.32
C LEU A 45 -5.36 5.18 1.28
N LYS A 46 -5.24 4.86 -0.01
CA LYS A 46 -5.96 5.55 -1.08
C LYS A 46 -7.47 5.61 -0.87
N SER A 47 -8.04 4.66 -0.13
CA SER A 47 -9.47 4.66 0.24
C SER A 47 -9.85 5.80 1.20
N HIS A 48 -8.90 6.29 2.00
CA HIS A 48 -9.08 7.38 2.95
C HIS A 48 -8.68 8.76 2.40
N PHE A 49 -7.86 8.79 1.33
CA PHE A 49 -7.30 10.02 0.78
C PHE A 49 -7.76 10.30 -0.65
N SER A 50 -8.29 11.50 -0.90
CA SER A 50 -8.52 11.97 -2.27
C SER A 50 -7.19 12.30 -2.96
N VAL A 51 -7.11 12.17 -4.30
CA VAL A 51 -5.88 12.55 -5.04
C VAL A 51 -5.54 14.01 -4.77
N ARG A 52 -6.56 14.88 -4.77
CA ARG A 52 -6.40 16.30 -4.50
C ARG A 52 -5.80 16.58 -3.12
N SER A 53 -6.18 15.82 -2.10
CA SER A 53 -5.63 15.98 -0.74
C SER A 53 -4.14 15.65 -0.70
N ILE A 54 -3.74 14.57 -1.38
CA ILE A 54 -2.34 14.12 -1.47
C ILE A 54 -1.50 15.18 -2.18
N THR A 55 -1.90 15.55 -3.40
CA THR A 55 -1.13 16.49 -4.24
C THR A 55 -1.10 17.91 -3.69
N ARG A 56 -2.12 18.33 -2.92
CA ARG A 56 -2.16 19.66 -2.31
C ARG A 56 -1.03 19.87 -1.30
N GLU A 57 -0.63 18.81 -0.59
CA GLU A 57 0.49 18.89 0.35
C GLU A 57 1.85 18.54 -0.31
N GLY A 58 1.89 18.38 -1.63
CA GLY A 58 3.12 18.16 -2.38
C GLY A 58 3.57 16.70 -2.51
N PHE A 59 2.77 15.74 -2.04
CA PHE A 59 3.05 14.31 -2.19
C PHE A 59 2.73 13.80 -3.60
N ASP A 60 3.49 12.82 -4.06
CA ASP A 60 3.20 12.07 -5.30
C ASP A 60 2.48 10.76 -4.97
N LEU A 61 1.53 10.38 -5.82
CA LEU A 61 0.85 9.09 -5.73
C LEU A 61 1.79 7.89 -5.89
N ARG A 62 2.99 8.11 -6.44
CA ARG A 62 4.01 7.08 -6.67
C ARG A 62 4.97 6.89 -5.50
N GLU A 63 4.83 7.68 -4.43
CA GLU A 63 5.70 7.53 -3.26
C GLU A 63 5.57 6.14 -2.64
N SER A 64 6.75 5.58 -2.41
CA SER A 64 6.91 4.34 -1.69
C SER A 64 6.87 4.58 -0.18
N VAL A 65 6.78 3.51 0.60
CA VAL A 65 6.72 3.61 2.06
C VAL A 65 7.99 4.27 2.62
N VAL A 66 9.16 3.99 2.04
CA VAL A 66 10.42 4.61 2.49
C VAL A 66 10.55 6.08 2.10
N ASP A 67 9.88 6.54 1.03
CA ASP A 67 9.89 7.96 0.67
C ASP A 67 9.14 8.82 1.71
N ILE A 68 8.13 8.23 2.36
CA ILE A 68 7.29 8.92 3.36
C ILE A 68 7.79 8.69 4.79
N VAL A 69 8.59 7.67 5.06
CA VAL A 69 9.20 7.44 6.38
C VAL A 69 10.63 7.97 6.39
N ASN A 70 10.89 9.03 7.15
CA ASN A 70 12.24 9.54 7.36
C ASN A 70 12.72 9.25 8.79
N SER A 71 13.87 8.60 8.92
CA SER A 71 14.59 8.43 10.19
C SER A 71 13.74 7.82 11.32
N GLY A 72 12.82 6.91 10.97
CA GLY A 72 11.92 6.26 11.93
C GLY A 72 10.71 7.09 12.34
N SER A 73 10.32 8.09 11.54
CA SER A 73 9.10 8.87 11.71
C SER A 73 8.39 9.12 10.39
N TRP A 74 7.08 9.35 10.44
CA TRP A 74 6.30 9.78 9.29
C TRP A 74 6.67 11.21 8.87
N ASN A 75 6.89 11.42 7.58
CA ASN A 75 7.22 12.70 6.97
C ASN A 75 5.99 13.34 6.30
N PHE A 76 4.87 13.41 7.01
CA PHE A 76 3.69 14.16 6.58
C PHE A 76 3.31 15.26 7.59
N PRO A 77 2.57 16.29 7.17
CA PRO A 77 2.19 17.38 8.06
C PRO A 77 1.36 16.88 9.25
N ASN A 78 1.62 17.40 10.45
CA ASN A 78 0.82 17.04 11.64
C ASN A 78 -0.68 17.30 11.46
N THR A 79 -1.05 18.28 10.64
CA THR A 79 -2.45 18.58 10.29
C THR A 79 -3.16 17.40 9.62
N TRP A 80 -2.42 16.47 9.01
CA TRP A 80 -3.00 15.25 8.46
C TRP A 80 -3.42 14.25 9.52
N LEU A 81 -2.79 14.22 10.69
CA LEU A 81 -3.21 13.34 11.78
C LEU A 81 -4.60 13.73 12.29
N ASP A 82 -4.94 15.02 12.23
CA ASP A 82 -6.26 15.54 12.57
C ASP A 82 -7.29 15.28 11.47
N LEU A 83 -6.90 15.50 10.21
CA LEU A 83 -7.79 15.34 9.05
C LEU A 83 -8.06 13.88 8.68
N PHE A 84 -7.07 13.01 8.92
CA PHE A 84 -7.08 11.60 8.55
C PHE A 84 -6.67 10.73 9.75
N PRO A 85 -7.59 10.49 10.70
CA PRO A 85 -7.27 9.76 11.94
C PRO A 85 -6.67 8.37 11.72
N VAL A 86 -6.92 7.76 10.55
CA VAL A 86 -6.32 6.48 10.14
C VAL A 86 -4.80 6.48 10.21
N LEU A 87 -4.15 7.62 10.00
CA LEU A 87 -2.69 7.74 10.08
C LEU A 87 -2.15 7.49 11.49
N ASN A 88 -2.92 7.81 12.53
CA ASN A 88 -2.54 7.54 13.93
C ASN A 88 -2.55 6.04 14.25
N LEU A 89 -3.17 5.23 13.41
CA LEU A 89 -3.27 3.78 13.60
C LEU A 89 -2.17 3.02 12.83
N LEU A 90 -1.33 3.73 12.07
CA LEU A 90 -0.26 3.12 11.29
C LEU A 90 0.99 2.94 12.15
N ASP A 91 1.46 1.70 12.24
CA ASP A 91 2.76 1.39 12.79
C ASP A 91 3.87 1.84 11.83
N ILE A 92 4.93 2.44 12.38
CA ILE A 92 6.11 2.81 11.59
C ILE A 92 6.86 1.52 11.23
N PRO A 93 7.05 1.23 9.93
CA PRO A 93 7.72 0.01 9.51
C PRO A 93 9.21 0.03 9.84
N ILE A 94 9.73 -1.11 10.27
CA ILE A 94 11.16 -1.32 10.49
C ILE A 94 11.78 -1.78 9.18
N PHE A 95 12.58 -0.92 8.56
CA PHE A 95 13.26 -1.27 7.31
C PHE A 95 14.40 -2.26 7.55
N SER A 96 14.56 -3.17 6.59
CA SER A 96 15.64 -4.14 6.52
C SER A 96 16.37 -4.03 5.17
N ASN A 97 17.55 -4.65 5.05
CA ASN A 97 18.30 -4.65 3.79
C ASN A 97 17.76 -5.65 2.75
N ARG A 98 16.56 -6.22 2.95
CA ARG A 98 15.92 -7.16 2.01
C ARG A 98 14.91 -6.41 1.17
N GLU A 99 14.66 -6.87 -0.05
CA GLU A 99 13.58 -6.31 -0.87
C GLU A 99 12.19 -6.61 -0.27
N ASP A 100 11.24 -5.72 -0.56
CA ASP A 100 9.83 -5.93 -0.25
C ASP A 100 9.29 -7.19 -0.94
N GLN A 101 8.35 -7.88 -0.26
CA GLN A 101 7.76 -9.12 -0.78
C GLN A 101 6.24 -9.06 -0.80
N VAL A 102 5.67 -9.44 -1.94
CA VAL A 102 4.24 -9.68 -2.07
C VAL A 102 3.93 -11.09 -1.55
N LEU A 103 3.09 -11.16 -0.52
CA LEU A 103 2.68 -12.38 0.15
C LEU A 103 1.18 -12.61 -0.02
N TRP A 104 0.77 -13.88 0.10
CA TRP A 104 -0.65 -14.22 0.10
C TRP A 104 -1.17 -14.30 1.54
N ARG A 105 -2.13 -13.45 1.89
CA ARG A 105 -2.82 -13.43 3.17
C ARG A 105 -4.01 -14.38 3.11
N LYS A 106 -3.96 -15.50 3.83
CA LYS A 106 -5.18 -16.32 4.05
C LYS A 106 -6.08 -15.61 5.04
N SER A 107 -7.40 -15.67 4.82
CA SER A 107 -8.41 -15.12 5.72
C SER A 107 -8.14 -15.57 7.16
N TYR A 108 -8.04 -14.58 8.06
CA TYR A 108 -7.60 -14.66 9.46
C TYR A 108 -6.10 -14.98 9.65
N CYS A 109 -5.30 -13.92 9.67
CA CYS A 109 -4.02 -13.82 10.39
C CYS A 109 -2.87 -14.76 9.97
N ARG A 110 -2.95 -15.46 8.84
CA ARG A 110 -1.82 -16.26 8.31
C ARG A 110 -1.32 -15.73 6.98
N ILE A 111 -0.14 -15.11 7.03
CA ILE A 111 0.63 -14.71 5.86
C ILE A 111 1.48 -15.91 5.39
N ILE A 112 1.42 -16.25 4.11
CA ILE A 112 2.23 -17.32 3.51
C ILE A 112 2.98 -16.73 2.31
N SER A 113 4.27 -17.05 2.19
CA SER A 113 5.04 -16.67 1.01
C SER A 113 4.64 -17.52 -0.19
N PHE A 114 4.33 -16.86 -1.31
CA PHE A 114 4.11 -17.53 -2.58
C PHE A 114 5.44 -17.53 -3.34
N ARG A 115 5.99 -18.71 -3.63
CA ARG A 115 7.09 -18.87 -4.59
C ARG A 115 6.52 -19.49 -5.85
N MET A 116 6.56 -18.78 -6.97
CA MET A 116 6.36 -19.41 -8.28
C MET A 116 7.61 -20.24 -8.58
N THR A 117 7.48 -21.56 -8.60
CA THR A 117 8.45 -22.53 -9.12
C THR A 117 8.38 -22.59 -10.65
#